data_AF-A0ABD3N6X8-F1
#
_entry.id   AF-A0ABD3N6X8-F1
#
_cell.length_a   1.000
_cell.length_b   1.000
_cell.length_c   1.000
_cell.angle_alpha   90.00
_cell.angle_beta   90.00
_cell.angle_gamma   90.00
#
_symmetry.space_group_name_H-M   'P 1'
#
loop_
_entity.id
_entity.type
_entity.pdbx_description
1 polymer ?
#
loop_
_entity_poly.entity_id
_entity_poly.type
_entity_poly.pdbx_seq_one_letter_code
_entity_poly.pdbx_strand_id
1 'polypeptide(L)'
;MAMPPSPQALQKMNIPDLKDLLKFKGLPVGSNKADSAKKTLKVELLNPTSVIHDMSAEGIWAWKREFNQYPLCPKYLANLKKQVKIEKECVKDDRNAALFHVHFPRSELNKLGYPHWDNHPAQNLLKLDVENKRHEQKISSNLPPLISDDVDISAGHIRDLGGSIG
;
A
#
# COMPACT_ATOMS: atom_id res chain seq x y z
N MET A 1 -26.73 -25.08 -3.81
CA MET A 1 -25.39 -25.38 -4.38
C MET A 1 -25.40 -24.97 -5.85
N ALA A 2 -24.54 -24.04 -6.26
CA ALA A 2 -24.48 -23.61 -7.66
C ALA A 2 -23.78 -24.67 -8.51
N MET A 3 -24.39 -25.04 -9.63
CA MET A 3 -23.82 -25.98 -10.61
C MET A 3 -22.50 -25.44 -11.17
N PRO A 4 -21.46 -26.28 -11.35
CA PRO A 4 -20.23 -25.85 -11.97
C PRO A 4 -20.48 -25.46 -13.44
N PRO A 5 -19.85 -24.40 -13.95
CA PRO A 5 -20.00 -24.00 -15.35
C PRO A 5 -19.52 -25.12 -16.29
N SER A 6 -20.25 -25.32 -17.39
CA SER A 6 -19.89 -26.35 -18.37
C SER A 6 -18.58 -26.01 -19.09
N PRO A 7 -17.83 -27.00 -19.60
CA PRO A 7 -16.57 -26.76 -20.32
C PRO A 7 -16.74 -25.82 -21.52
N GLN A 8 -17.88 -25.88 -22.20
CA GLN A 8 -18.22 -25.02 -23.34
C GLN A 8 -18.48 -23.56 -22.93
N ALA A 9 -19.00 -23.34 -21.72
CA ALA A 9 -19.20 -21.99 -21.18
C ALA A 9 -17.86 -21.36 -20.78
N LEU A 10 -16.95 -22.15 -20.20
CA LEU A 10 -15.61 -21.68 -19.83
C LEU A 10 -14.77 -21.24 -21.04
N GLN A 11 -14.94 -21.87 -22.21
CA GLN A 11 -14.24 -21.48 -23.44
C GLN A 11 -14.70 -20.14 -24.02
N LYS A 12 -15.93 -19.71 -23.72
CA LYS A 12 -16.51 -18.46 -24.23
C LYS A 12 -16.29 -17.26 -23.28
N MET A 13 -15.76 -17.49 -22.09
CA MET A 13 -15.50 -16.44 -21.11
C MET A 13 -14.26 -15.62 -21.49
N ASN A 14 -14.27 -14.34 -21.13
CA ASN A 14 -13.10 -13.49 -21.32
C ASN A 14 -12.02 -13.81 -20.28
N ILE A 15 -10.76 -13.49 -20.62
CA ILE A 15 -9.60 -13.74 -19.73
C ILE A 15 -9.76 -13.14 -18.32
N PRO A 16 -10.31 -11.91 -18.13
CA PRO A 16 -10.56 -11.37 -16.79
C PRO A 16 -11.52 -12.22 -15.97
N ASP A 17 -12.65 -12.62 -16.56
CA ASP A 17 -13.69 -13.42 -15.91
C ASP A 17 -13.15 -14.79 -15.49
N LEU A 18 -12.33 -15.41 -16.35
CA LEU A 18 -11.62 -16.66 -16.05
C LEU A 18 -10.66 -16.51 -14.86
N LYS A 19 -9.89 -15.41 -14.81
CA LYS A 19 -8.98 -15.14 -13.69
C LYS A 19 -9.74 -14.94 -12.38
N ASP A 20 -10.85 -14.23 -12.41
CA ASP A 20 -11.64 -13.98 -11.20
C ASP A 20 -12.36 -15.24 -10.73
N LEU A 21 -12.84 -16.07 -11.65
CA LEU A 21 -13.38 -17.40 -11.33
C LEU A 21 -12.31 -18.31 -10.70
N LEU A 22 -11.09 -18.33 -11.25
CA LEU A 22 -9.99 -19.11 -10.70
C LEU A 22 -9.60 -18.63 -9.29
N LYS A 23 -9.51 -17.31 -9.06
CA LYS A 23 -9.30 -16.74 -7.72
C LYS A 23 -10.42 -17.13 -6.75
N PHE A 24 -11.68 -17.01 -7.18
CA PHE A 24 -12.85 -17.36 -6.37
C PHE A 24 -12.87 -18.84 -5.99
N LYS A 25 -12.34 -19.71 -6.86
CA LYS A 25 -12.18 -21.15 -6.59
C LYS A 25 -10.93 -21.49 -5.78
N GLY A 26 -10.16 -20.49 -5.32
CA GLY A 26 -8.92 -20.71 -4.56
C GLY A 26 -7.80 -21.34 -5.40
N LEU A 27 -7.93 -21.33 -6.73
CA LEU A 27 -6.91 -21.84 -7.64
C LEU A 27 -5.87 -20.74 -7.90
N PRO A 28 -4.57 -21.10 -7.91
CA PRO A 28 -3.54 -20.13 -8.22
C PRO A 28 -3.73 -19.64 -9.66
N VAL A 29 -4.04 -18.35 -9.81
CA VAL A 29 -3.92 -17.65 -11.09
C VAL A 29 -2.44 -17.39 -11.33
N GLY A 30 -1.73 -18.47 -11.66
CA GLY A 30 -0.29 -18.49 -11.74
C GLY A 30 0.21 -17.62 -12.87
N SER A 31 1.14 -16.71 -12.53
CA SER A 31 2.12 -16.20 -13.49
C SER A 31 2.79 -17.37 -14.18
N ASN A 32 3.06 -17.26 -15.49
CA ASN A 32 3.59 -18.36 -16.26
C ASN A 32 4.92 -18.86 -15.66
N LYS A 33 5.26 -20.14 -15.83
CA LYS A 33 6.53 -20.71 -15.34
C LYS A 33 7.76 -19.86 -15.71
N ALA A 34 7.73 -19.29 -16.91
CA ALA A 34 8.73 -18.32 -17.40
C ALA A 34 8.81 -17.03 -16.55
N ASP A 35 7.70 -16.51 -16.04
CA ASP A 35 7.68 -15.32 -15.17
C ASP A 35 8.30 -15.63 -13.80
N SER A 36 8.05 -16.82 -13.25
CA SER A 36 8.70 -17.27 -12.00
C SER A 36 10.21 -17.36 -12.18
N ALA A 37 10.66 -17.99 -13.27
CA ALA A 37 12.09 -18.10 -13.59
C ALA A 37 12.75 -16.73 -13.75
N LYS A 38 12.06 -15.78 -14.41
CA LYS A 38 12.53 -14.39 -14.55
C LYS A 38 12.65 -13.67 -13.20
N LYS A 39 11.68 -13.88 -12.29
CA LYS A 39 11.74 -13.32 -10.93
C LYS A 39 12.91 -13.88 -10.14
N THR A 40 13.11 -15.20 -10.13
CA THR A 40 14.24 -15.85 -9.46
C THR A 40 15.58 -15.33 -10.02
N LEU A 41 15.68 -15.19 -11.34
CA LEU A 41 16.88 -14.63 -11.98
C LEU A 41 17.13 -13.18 -11.55
N LYS A 42 16.09 -12.36 -11.45
CA LYS A 42 16.20 -10.98 -10.97
C LYS A 42 16.70 -10.93 -9.52
N VAL A 43 16.19 -11.81 -8.65
CA VAL A 43 16.63 -11.92 -7.25
C VAL A 43 18.11 -12.28 -7.16
N GLU A 44 18.55 -13.27 -7.93
CA GLU A 44 19.98 -13.63 -7.99
C GLU A 44 20.85 -12.49 -8.54
N LEU A 45 20.34 -11.69 -9.48
CA LEU A 45 21.07 -10.53 -10.00
C LEU A 45 21.13 -9.37 -8.99
N LEU A 46 20.21 -9.32 -8.03
CA LEU A 46 20.28 -8.34 -6.94
C LEU A 46 21.39 -8.71 -5.94
N ASN A 47 21.62 -10.00 -5.72
CA ASN A 47 22.67 -10.52 -4.83
C ASN A 47 24.07 -10.28 -5.44
N PRO A 48 24.96 -9.52 -4.79
CA PRO A 48 26.28 -9.21 -5.34
C PRO A 48 27.26 -10.40 -5.29
N THR A 49 26.98 -11.40 -4.46
CA THR A 49 27.82 -12.60 -4.27
C THR A 49 27.48 -13.75 -5.23
N SER A 50 26.45 -13.58 -6.07
CA SER A 50 25.99 -14.66 -6.94
C SER A 50 26.92 -14.86 -8.13
N VAL A 51 27.20 -16.13 -8.45
CA VAL A 51 28.12 -16.55 -9.54
C VAL A 51 27.61 -16.12 -10.93
N ILE A 52 26.32 -15.81 -11.06
CA ILE A 52 25.68 -15.47 -12.33
C ILE A 52 26.12 -14.14 -12.96
N HIS A 53 26.86 -13.30 -12.22
CA HIS A 53 27.33 -12.02 -12.74
C HIS A 53 28.38 -12.19 -13.83
N ASP A 54 29.27 -13.18 -13.66
CA ASP A 54 30.40 -13.47 -14.55
C ASP A 54 30.08 -14.52 -15.63
N MET A 55 28.92 -15.19 -15.54
CA MET A 55 28.52 -16.21 -16.50
C MET A 55 27.97 -15.62 -17.80
N SER A 56 28.18 -16.34 -18.91
CA SER A 56 27.51 -16.08 -20.18
C SER A 56 26.00 -16.35 -20.09
N ALA A 57 25.24 -15.82 -21.05
CA ALA A 57 23.79 -15.93 -21.00
C ALA A 57 23.29 -17.38 -21.16
N GLU A 58 24.00 -18.16 -21.99
CA GLU A 58 23.79 -19.59 -22.18
C GLU A 58 24.20 -20.37 -20.91
N GLY A 59 25.27 -19.95 -20.25
CA GLY A 59 25.73 -20.55 -19.00
C GLY A 59 24.70 -20.39 -17.88
N ILE A 60 24.10 -19.20 -17.74
CA ILE A 60 23.03 -18.95 -16.76
C ILE A 60 21.79 -19.79 -17.09
N TRP A 61 21.41 -19.87 -18.37
CA TRP A 61 20.23 -20.64 -18.79
C TRP A 61 20.39 -22.14 -18.51
N ALA A 62 21.61 -22.69 -18.65
CA ALA A 62 21.94 -24.08 -18.37
C ALA A 62 22.22 -24.36 -16.88
N TRP A 63 22.51 -23.35 -16.06
CA TRP A 63 22.96 -23.53 -14.68
C TRP A 63 21.89 -24.11 -13.75
N LYS A 64 20.67 -23.56 -13.79
CA LYS A 64 19.53 -24.04 -12.99
C LYS A 64 18.39 -24.47 -13.90
N ARG A 65 17.77 -25.60 -13.58
CA ARG A 65 16.56 -26.11 -14.28
C ARG A 65 15.43 -25.08 -14.32
N GLU A 66 15.35 -24.21 -13.32
CA GLU A 66 14.36 -23.14 -13.24
C GLU A 66 14.56 -22.10 -14.36
N PHE A 67 15.80 -21.75 -14.69
CA PHE A 67 16.10 -20.77 -15.73
C PHE A 67 15.87 -21.30 -17.15
N ASN A 68 15.94 -22.62 -17.33
CA ASN A 68 15.58 -23.27 -18.58
C ASN A 68 14.10 -22.99 -18.99
N GLN A 69 13.22 -22.82 -18.01
CA GLN A 69 11.79 -22.51 -18.23
C GLN A 69 11.56 -21.13 -18.87
N TYR A 70 12.61 -20.30 -18.97
CA TYR A 70 12.59 -19.02 -19.66
C TYR A 70 13.45 -19.09 -20.94
N PRO A 71 12.90 -19.55 -22.08
CA PRO A 71 13.67 -19.76 -23.33
C PRO A 71 14.20 -18.45 -23.93
N LEU A 72 13.61 -17.31 -23.58
CA LEU A 72 14.05 -15.99 -24.03
C LEU A 72 15.11 -15.37 -23.11
N CYS A 73 15.61 -16.11 -22.12
CA CYS A 73 16.64 -15.65 -21.19
C CYS A 73 17.86 -15.05 -21.90
N PRO A 74 18.48 -15.71 -22.90
CA PRO A 74 19.70 -15.18 -23.51
C PRO A 74 19.50 -13.82 -24.19
N LYS A 75 18.33 -13.63 -24.82
CA LYS A 75 17.96 -12.40 -25.52
C LYS A 75 17.75 -11.22 -24.56
N TYR A 76 17.14 -11.46 -23.40
CA TYR A 76 16.73 -10.39 -22.49
C TYR A 76 17.64 -10.19 -21.28
N LEU A 77 18.64 -11.05 -21.07
CA LEU A 77 19.54 -10.97 -19.92
C LEU A 77 20.27 -9.62 -19.84
N ALA A 78 20.77 -9.11 -20.97
CA ALA A 78 21.46 -7.82 -21.00
C ALA A 78 20.55 -6.66 -20.55
N ASN A 79 19.29 -6.67 -20.99
CA ASN A 79 18.30 -5.68 -20.56
C ASN A 79 17.95 -5.85 -19.08
N LEU A 80 17.82 -7.10 -18.61
CA LEU A 80 17.54 -7.40 -17.22
C LEU A 80 18.66 -6.91 -16.28
N LYS A 81 19.94 -7.11 -16.66
CA LYS A 81 21.10 -6.57 -15.92
C LYS A 81 21.06 -5.04 -15.84
N LYS A 82 20.71 -4.36 -16.95
CA LYS A 82 20.53 -2.89 -16.97
C LYS A 82 19.41 -2.43 -16.03
N GLN A 83 18.26 -3.09 -16.07
CA GLN A 83 17.13 -2.76 -15.19
C GLN A 83 17.48 -2.94 -13.71
N VAL A 84 18.15 -4.04 -13.35
CA VAL A 84 18.61 -4.28 -11.98
C VAL A 84 19.58 -3.20 -11.51
N LYS A 85 20.48 -2.74 -12.40
CA LYS A 85 21.42 -1.65 -12.08
C LYS A 85 20.69 -0.34 -11.81
N ILE A 86 19.76 0.05 -12.69
CA ILE A 86 18.95 1.27 -12.56
C ILE A 86 18.15 1.23 -11.25
N GLU A 87 17.49 0.11 -10.96
CA GLU A 87 16.70 -0.05 -9.74
C GLU A 87 17.56 0.07 -8.47
N LYS A 88 18.78 -0.48 -8.48
CA LYS A 88 19.74 -0.31 -7.38
C LYS A 88 20.13 1.17 -7.18
N GLU A 89 20.35 1.89 -8.28
CA GLU A 89 20.67 3.31 -8.24
C GLU A 89 19.49 4.13 -7.69
N CYS A 90 18.27 3.89 -8.18
CA CYS A 90 17.08 4.56 -7.67
C CYS A 90 16.84 4.30 -6.18
N VAL A 91 16.97 3.04 -5.72
CA VAL A 91 16.81 2.71 -4.29
C VAL A 91 17.87 3.41 -3.43
N LYS A 92 19.09 3.55 -3.94
CA LYS A 92 20.16 4.30 -3.25
C LYS A 92 19.80 5.77 -3.15
N ASP A 93 19.32 6.38 -4.23
CA ASP A 93 18.92 7.78 -4.25
C ASP A 93 17.72 8.04 -3.32
N ASP A 94 16.71 7.17 -3.33
CA ASP A 94 15.58 7.23 -2.40
C ASP A 94 16.03 7.12 -0.94
N ARG A 95 16.97 6.21 -0.66
CA ARG A 95 17.53 6.06 0.69
C ARG A 95 18.28 7.31 1.12
N ASN A 96 19.03 7.92 0.21
CA ASN A 96 19.72 9.19 0.48
C ASN A 96 18.71 10.33 0.70
N ALA A 97 17.68 10.45 -0.15
CA ALA A 97 16.63 11.44 0.00
C ALA A 97 15.88 11.30 1.33
N ALA A 98 15.58 10.07 1.74
CA ALA A 98 14.99 9.78 3.05
C ALA A 98 15.90 10.23 4.21
N LEU A 99 17.23 10.02 4.11
CA LEU A 99 18.19 10.53 5.09
C LEU A 99 18.23 12.06 5.11
N PHE A 100 18.20 12.72 3.94
CA PHE A 100 18.12 14.18 3.86
C PHE A 100 16.85 14.73 4.50
N HIS A 101 15.71 14.05 4.37
CA HIS A 101 14.47 14.46 5.04
C HIS A 101 14.56 14.47 6.57
N VAL A 102 15.46 13.66 7.17
CA VAL A 102 15.70 13.70 8.63
C VAL A 102 16.37 15.02 9.05
N HIS A 103 17.23 15.58 8.21
CA HIS A 103 17.96 16.81 8.49
C HIS A 103 17.14 18.08 8.24
N PHE A 104 16.07 17.99 7.46
CA PHE A 104 15.15 19.10 7.18
C PHE A 104 13.76 18.77 7.70
N PRO A 105 13.55 18.83 9.03
CA PRO A 105 12.24 18.55 9.60
C PRO A 105 11.22 19.51 9.02
N ARG A 106 10.04 18.97 8.72
CA ARG A 106 8.89 19.76 8.28
C ARG A 106 8.53 20.76 9.39
N SER A 107 8.17 21.99 9.01
CA SER A 107 7.62 22.96 9.97
C SER A 107 6.36 22.40 10.64
N GLU A 108 6.04 22.88 11.84
CA GLU A 108 4.85 22.43 12.57
C GLU A 108 3.55 22.81 11.83
N LEU A 109 3.55 23.98 11.19
CA LEU A 109 2.44 24.55 10.46
C LEU A 109 2.74 24.60 8.96
N ASN A 110 1.70 24.48 8.16
CA ASN A 110 1.77 24.71 6.72
C ASN A 110 1.83 26.22 6.40
N LYS A 111 1.93 26.57 5.11
CA LYS A 111 1.98 27.98 4.65
C LYS A 111 0.75 28.81 5.03
N LEU A 112 -0.35 28.15 5.39
CA LEU A 112 -1.62 28.77 5.79
C LEU A 112 -1.77 28.84 7.32
N GLY A 113 -0.76 28.39 8.09
CA GLY A 113 -0.80 28.41 9.56
C GLY A 113 -1.54 27.24 10.20
N TYR A 114 -1.96 26.21 9.44
CA TYR A 114 -2.61 25.03 9.99
C TYR A 114 -1.61 23.89 10.27
N PRO A 115 -1.80 23.08 11.32
CA PRO A 115 -1.01 21.89 11.55
C PRO A 115 -1.09 20.93 10.36
N HIS A 116 0.01 20.23 10.09
CA HIS A 116 -0.03 19.13 9.12
C HIS A 116 -0.95 18.02 9.61
N TRP A 117 -1.75 17.43 8.70
CA TRP A 117 -2.71 16.37 9.03
C TRP A 117 -2.07 15.23 9.84
N ASP A 118 -0.85 14.88 9.46
CA ASP A 118 -0.03 13.82 10.05
C ASP A 118 0.28 14.08 11.55
N ASN A 119 0.30 15.36 11.95
CA ASN A 119 0.57 15.82 13.31
C ASN A 119 -0.70 16.38 13.99
N HIS A 120 -1.86 16.30 13.34
CA HIS A 120 -3.09 16.87 13.86
C HIS A 120 -3.68 15.97 14.96
N PRO A 121 -4.14 16.51 16.10
CA PRO A 121 -4.65 15.70 17.22
C PRO A 121 -5.82 14.79 16.82
N ALA A 122 -6.65 15.24 15.87
CA ALA A 122 -7.76 14.43 15.35
C ALA A 122 -7.31 13.13 14.65
N GLN A 123 -6.05 13.02 14.19
CA GLN A 123 -5.55 11.79 13.60
C GLN A 123 -5.50 10.64 14.62
N ASN A 124 -5.21 10.95 15.89
CA ASN A 124 -5.22 9.94 16.96
C ASN A 124 -6.64 9.45 17.25
N LEU A 125 -7.63 10.35 17.22
CA LEU A 125 -9.05 9.99 17.34
C LEU A 125 -9.48 9.09 16.18
N LEU A 126 -9.09 9.44 14.95
CA LEU A 126 -9.38 8.62 13.78
C LEU A 126 -8.72 7.23 13.86
N LYS A 127 -7.47 7.14 14.31
CA LYS A 127 -6.79 5.85 14.52
C LYS A 127 -7.54 4.98 15.51
N LEU A 128 -7.98 5.55 16.63
CA LEU A 128 -8.81 4.85 17.62
C LEU A 128 -10.15 4.42 17.01
N ASP A 129 -10.81 5.26 16.23
CA ASP A 129 -12.08 4.91 15.58
C ASP A 129 -11.92 3.81 14.52
N VAL A 130 -10.80 3.78 13.81
CA VAL A 130 -10.45 2.72 12.85
C VAL A 130 -10.18 1.41 13.58
N GLU A 131 -9.37 1.44 14.64
CA GLU A 131 -9.06 0.27 15.47
C GLU A 131 -10.33 -0.30 16.13
N ASN A 132 -11.21 0.58 16.62
CA ASN A 132 -12.50 0.22 17.19
C ASN A 132 -13.57 -0.10 16.13
N LYS A 133 -13.23 -0.10 14.84
CA LYS A 133 -14.14 -0.36 13.71
C LYS A 133 -15.42 0.49 13.72
N ARG A 134 -15.37 1.68 14.30
CA ARG A 134 -16.54 2.59 14.37
C ARG A 134 -17.00 3.07 13.00
N HIS A 135 -16.09 3.09 12.03
CA HIS A 135 -16.39 3.38 10.63
C HIS A 135 -17.21 2.27 9.94
N GLU A 136 -17.16 1.02 10.44
CA GLU A 136 -17.97 -0.10 9.93
C GLU A 136 -19.36 -0.12 10.58
N GLN A 137 -19.46 0.43 11.79
CA GLN A 137 -20.72 0.68 12.46
C GLN A 137 -21.41 1.81 11.71
N LYS A 138 -22.19 1.45 10.67
CA LYS A 138 -23.22 2.35 10.15
C LYS A 138 -23.97 2.85 11.37
N ILE A 139 -24.05 4.16 11.52
CA ILE A 139 -25.02 4.78 12.41
C ILE A 139 -26.37 4.25 11.91
N SER A 140 -26.85 3.18 12.55
CA SER A 140 -28.25 2.80 12.49
C SER A 140 -28.98 4.08 12.87
N SER A 141 -29.79 4.60 11.97
CA SER A 141 -30.56 5.85 12.11
C SER A 141 -31.61 5.79 13.24
N ASN A 142 -31.41 4.92 14.24
CA ASN A 142 -32.23 4.74 15.42
C ASN A 142 -31.51 5.20 16.70
N LEU A 143 -30.47 6.02 16.60
CA LEU A 143 -30.07 6.82 17.76
C LEU A 143 -31.21 7.82 18.02
N PRO A 144 -31.86 7.78 19.21
CA PRO A 144 -32.77 8.85 19.58
C PRO A 144 -32.00 10.18 19.49
N PRO A 145 -32.69 11.28 19.10
CA PRO A 145 -32.05 12.58 19.01
C PRO A 145 -31.30 12.83 20.31
N LEU A 146 -30.05 13.27 20.20
CA LEU A 146 -29.32 13.82 21.32
C LEU A 146 -30.29 14.78 21.99
N ILE A 147 -30.74 14.41 23.20
CA ILE A 147 -31.46 15.31 24.07
C ILE A 147 -30.54 16.51 24.14
N SER A 148 -30.99 17.60 23.50
CA SER A 148 -30.44 18.91 23.76
C SER A 148 -30.80 19.11 25.21
N ASP A 149 -29.89 18.78 26.12
CA ASP A 149 -29.96 19.33 27.45
C ASP A 149 -29.82 20.83 27.21
N ASP A 150 -30.98 21.48 27.27
CA ASP A 150 -31.15 22.89 27.41
C ASP A 150 -30.19 23.34 28.52
N VAL A 151 -29.00 23.79 28.13
CA VAL A 151 -28.24 24.71 28.97
C VAL A 151 -29.03 25.99 28.93
N ASP A 152 -29.94 26.07 29.89
CA ASP A 152 -30.73 27.21 30.25
C ASP A 152 -29.75 28.38 30.47
N ILE A 153 -29.52 29.21 29.44
CA ILE A 153 -28.88 30.52 29.58
C ILE A 153 -29.93 31.45 30.19
N SER A 154 -30.38 31.10 31.40
CA SER A 154 -31.17 31.96 32.25
C SER A 154 -30.22 33.00 32.83
N ALA A 155 -30.30 34.20 32.22
CA ALA A 155 -29.99 35.50 32.79
C ALA A 155 -29.35 35.48 34.19
N GLY A 156 -28.01 35.38 34.22
CA GLY A 156 -27.17 35.77 35.34
C GLY A 156 -27.23 37.29 35.54
N HIS A 157 -28.30 37.72 36.18
CA HIS A 157 -28.55 39.03 36.75
C HIS A 157 -27.34 39.52 37.58
N ILE A 158 -26.54 40.44 37.04
CA ILE A 158 -25.53 41.19 37.80
C ILE A 158 -26.27 42.17 38.70
N ARG A 159 -26.43 41.82 39.97
CA ARG A 159 -26.65 42.76 41.08
C ARG A 159 -25.56 42.56 42.11
N ASP A 160 -24.67 43.54 42.21
CA ASP A 160 -24.18 44.11 43.47
C ASP A 160 -23.51 45.44 43.10
N LEU A 161 -24.16 46.59 43.33
CA LEU A 161 -24.17 47.36 44.59
C LEU A 161 -22.76 47.77 45.06
N GLY A 162 -22.36 48.97 44.60
CA GLY A 162 -21.94 50.10 45.44
C GLY A 162 -20.82 49.93 46.48
N GLY A 163 -19.79 50.78 46.36
CA GLY A 163 -18.89 51.16 47.45
C GLY A 163 -17.59 51.77 46.90
N SER A 164 -17.57 53.06 46.55
CA SER A 164 -17.30 54.23 47.42
C SER A 164 -15.82 54.66 47.38
N ILE A 165 -15.62 55.77 46.66
CA ILE A 165 -14.76 56.93 46.93
C ILE A 165 -13.70 56.79 48.04
N GLY A 166 -12.46 57.09 47.68
CA GLY A 166 -11.32 57.41 48.55
C GLY A 166 -10.14 57.83 47.69
#